data_AF-A0A849DBV2-F1
#
_entry.id   AF-A0A849DBV2-F1
#
_cell.length_a   1.000
_cell.length_b   1.000
_cell.length_c   1.000
_cell.angle_alpha   90.00
_cell.angle_beta   90.00
_cell.angle_gamma   90.00
#
_symmetry.space_group_name_H-M   'P 1'
#
loop_
_entity.id
_entity.type
_entity.pdbx_description
1 polymer ?
#
loop_
_entity_poly.entity_id
_entity_poly.type
_entity_poly.pdbx_seq_one_letter_code
_entity_poly.pdbx_strand_id
1 'polypeptide(L)'
;MNHIKTYAYNHTPLKFDFKQTVERFFVEEIPLYAFSATGNYLILKIKKTDMSTWKLITVLAKATGLQERDIGYAGLKDKNATTIQYISLPKKYEKELNKNLTTEKIEILERTYNKAPIKIGHLKGNRFSIVLHDISENEAKFFTTTAKKMQVDGIPNYYGYQRFGEDSRSYMQGKEIAHSGKRLKGSKEKLLVSAYQSYLYNKWLASRVKLSAIITRNKVDEAAKKLQYPLELVKVLA
;
A
#
# COMPACT_ATOMS: atom_id res chain seq x y z
N MET A 1 -20.41 2.97 11.87
CA MET A 1 -19.66 4.24 11.75
C MET A 1 -19.56 4.61 10.28
N ASN A 2 -20.22 5.69 9.85
CA ASN A 2 -20.31 6.06 8.43
C ASN A 2 -18.92 6.29 7.82
N HIS A 3 -18.48 5.34 7.00
CA HIS A 3 -17.25 5.43 6.25
C HIS A 3 -17.30 6.69 5.37
N ILE A 4 -16.37 7.61 5.61
CA ILE A 4 -16.12 8.80 4.80
C ILE A 4 -15.46 8.34 3.49
N LYS A 5 -16.16 7.52 2.72
CA LYS A 5 -15.73 7.08 1.40
C LYS A 5 -16.90 7.35 0.46
N THR A 6 -16.65 8.23 -0.49
CA THR A 6 -17.50 8.34 -1.67
C THR A 6 -16.89 7.44 -2.73
N TYR A 7 -17.67 6.49 -3.23
CA TYR A 7 -17.26 5.62 -4.33
C TYR A 7 -17.37 6.40 -5.65
N ALA A 8 -16.33 6.33 -6.47
CA ALA A 8 -16.35 6.93 -7.81
C ALA A 8 -17.18 6.09 -8.79
N TYR A 9 -17.18 4.77 -8.59
CA TYR A 9 -17.89 3.79 -9.40
C TYR A 9 -19.08 3.28 -8.60
N ASN A 10 -20.28 3.79 -8.91
CA ASN A 10 -21.50 3.38 -8.21
C ASN A 10 -21.96 2.02 -8.73
N HIS A 11 -22.28 1.11 -7.81
CA HIS A 11 -22.82 -0.20 -8.11
C HIS A 11 -23.66 -0.72 -6.94
N THR A 12 -24.54 -1.67 -7.21
CA THR A 12 -25.16 -2.47 -6.15
C THR A 12 -24.07 -3.33 -5.47
N PRO A 13 -24.15 -3.59 -4.16
CA PRO A 13 -23.17 -4.44 -3.48
C PRO A 13 -22.97 -5.76 -4.24
N LEU A 14 -21.72 -6.07 -4.56
CA LEU A 14 -21.33 -7.33 -5.19
C LEU A 14 -21.02 -8.33 -4.09
N LYS A 15 -21.51 -9.56 -4.22
CA LYS A 15 -21.20 -10.67 -3.33
C LYS A 15 -19.94 -11.36 -3.83
N PHE A 16 -19.03 -11.59 -2.90
CA PHE A 16 -17.80 -12.36 -3.08
C PHE A 16 -17.24 -12.68 -1.70
N ASP A 17 -16.49 -13.77 -1.58
CA ASP A 17 -15.67 -14.08 -0.42
C ASP A 17 -14.25 -13.53 -0.64
N PHE A 18 -13.79 -12.74 0.32
CA PHE A 18 -12.40 -12.28 0.37
C PHE A 18 -11.81 -12.54 1.75
N LYS A 19 -10.69 -13.26 1.75
CA LYS A 19 -9.86 -13.49 2.93
C LYS A 19 -8.40 -13.28 2.55
N GLN A 20 -7.70 -12.48 3.34
CA GLN A 20 -6.26 -12.30 3.19
C GLN A 20 -5.53 -13.54 3.73
N THR A 21 -5.16 -14.45 2.81
CA THR A 21 -4.37 -15.66 3.10
C THR A 21 -3.19 -15.78 2.13
N VAL A 22 -2.27 -16.72 2.40
CA VAL A 22 -1.07 -16.91 1.56
C VAL A 22 -1.41 -17.41 0.15
N GLU A 23 -2.55 -18.07 -0.02
CA GLU A 23 -3.04 -18.61 -1.30
C GLU A 23 -3.87 -17.60 -2.10
N ARG A 24 -4.32 -16.51 -1.47
CA ARG A 24 -5.29 -15.56 -2.05
C ARG A 24 -4.76 -14.14 -2.16
N PHE A 25 -3.67 -13.81 -1.48
CA PHE A 25 -3.11 -12.47 -1.47
C PHE A 25 -1.62 -12.50 -1.81
N PHE A 26 -1.32 -12.05 -3.03
CA PHE A 26 0.02 -12.04 -3.58
C PHE A 26 0.49 -10.61 -3.78
N VAL A 27 1.72 -10.32 -3.33
CA VAL A 27 2.32 -8.99 -3.44
C VAL A 27 3.73 -9.10 -4.00
N GLU A 28 4.00 -8.50 -5.15
CA GLU A 28 5.34 -8.39 -5.70
C GLU A 28 5.82 -6.94 -5.64
N GLU A 29 6.97 -6.71 -5.01
CA GLU A 29 7.61 -5.41 -4.98
C GLU A 29 8.17 -5.03 -6.36
N ILE A 30 7.92 -3.80 -6.78
CA ILE A 30 8.54 -3.21 -7.97
C ILE A 30 9.65 -2.26 -7.49
N PRO A 31 10.92 -2.54 -7.80
CA PRO A 31 12.03 -1.72 -7.32
C PRO A 31 11.96 -0.32 -7.93
N LEU A 32 12.50 0.67 -7.23
CA LEU A 32 12.50 2.06 -7.72
C LEU A 32 13.34 2.23 -8.99
N TYR A 33 14.40 1.46 -9.12
CA TYR A 33 15.35 1.45 -10.24
C TYR A 33 15.94 0.06 -10.41
N ALA A 34 16.49 -0.23 -11.59
CA ALA A 34 17.21 -1.47 -11.85
C ALA A 34 18.53 -1.53 -11.05
N PHE A 35 18.91 -2.72 -10.59
CA PHE A 35 20.17 -2.93 -9.86
C PHE A 35 21.36 -3.00 -10.83
N SER A 36 22.54 -2.55 -10.38
CA SER A 36 23.71 -2.39 -11.26
C SER A 36 24.41 -3.69 -11.68
N ALA A 37 23.93 -4.87 -11.26
CA ALA A 37 24.55 -6.19 -11.44
C ALA A 37 25.98 -6.36 -10.89
N THR A 38 26.58 -5.28 -10.38
CA THR A 38 27.90 -5.19 -9.78
C THR A 38 27.82 -4.37 -8.50
N GLY A 39 28.75 -4.58 -7.58
CA GLY A 39 28.88 -3.80 -6.35
C GLY A 39 29.09 -4.66 -5.10
N ASN A 40 29.10 -3.98 -3.96
CA ASN A 40 29.47 -4.56 -2.66
C ASN A 40 28.26 -5.09 -1.87
N TYR A 41 27.05 -4.95 -2.40
CA TYR A 41 25.84 -5.48 -1.79
C TYR A 41 25.23 -6.56 -2.67
N LEU A 42 24.97 -7.72 -2.08
CA LEU A 42 24.12 -8.76 -2.63
C LEU A 42 22.68 -8.28 -2.53
N ILE A 43 21.96 -8.35 -3.64
CA ILE A 43 20.53 -8.10 -3.73
C ILE A 43 19.83 -9.43 -3.98
N LEU A 44 18.86 -9.74 -3.14
CA LEU A 44 18.07 -10.96 -3.20
C LEU A 44 16.62 -10.58 -3.51
N LYS A 45 16.06 -11.17 -4.57
CA LYS A 45 14.61 -11.20 -4.77
C LYS A 45 14.07 -12.40 -4.00
N ILE A 46 13.39 -12.14 -2.89
CA ILE A 46 12.94 -13.18 -1.96
C ILE A 46 11.42 -13.31 -2.03
N LYS A 47 10.94 -14.53 -2.27
CA LYS A 47 9.56 -14.94 -1.99
C LYS A 47 9.48 -15.42 -0.55
N LYS A 48 8.53 -14.89 0.22
CA LYS A 48 8.19 -15.38 1.57
C LYS A 48 6.71 -15.71 1.67
N THR A 49 6.37 -16.70 2.49
CA THR A 49 4.99 -17.11 2.80
C THR A 49 4.77 -17.17 4.30
N ASP A 50 3.60 -16.72 4.77
CA ASP A 50 3.21 -16.71 6.20
C ASP A 50 4.32 -16.17 7.13
N MET A 51 4.93 -15.05 6.74
CA MET A 51 6.10 -14.49 7.42
C MET A 51 6.10 -12.97 7.29
N SER A 52 6.30 -12.25 8.39
CA SER A 52 6.48 -10.79 8.33
C SER A 52 7.87 -10.43 7.79
N THR A 53 8.02 -9.23 7.23
CA THR A 53 9.35 -8.75 6.80
C THR A 53 10.34 -8.74 7.97
N TRP A 54 9.94 -8.33 9.18
CA TRP A 54 10.80 -8.39 10.37
C TRP A 54 11.31 -9.80 10.65
N LYS A 55 10.44 -10.81 10.60
CA LYS A 55 10.85 -12.19 10.82
C LYS A 55 11.84 -12.67 9.74
N LEU A 56 11.63 -12.28 8.48
CA LEU A 56 12.58 -12.54 7.40
C LEU A 56 13.95 -11.93 7.72
N ILE A 57 14.01 -10.66 8.15
CA ILE A 57 15.26 -10.00 8.54
C ILE A 57 15.97 -10.77 9.67
N THR A 58 15.25 -11.16 10.73
CA THR A 58 15.82 -11.96 11.82
C THR A 58 16.38 -13.31 11.34
N VAL A 59 15.69 -13.98 10.41
CA VAL A 59 16.16 -15.27 9.86
C VAL A 59 17.44 -15.06 9.04
N LEU A 60 17.49 -14.03 8.19
CA LEU A 60 18.67 -13.72 7.39
C LEU A 60 19.86 -13.29 8.25
N ALA A 61 19.61 -12.49 9.30
CA ALA A 61 20.62 -12.09 10.27
C ALA A 61 21.24 -13.30 10.96
N LYS A 62 20.42 -14.27 11.42
CA LYS A 62 20.91 -15.51 12.02
C LYS A 62 21.71 -16.37 11.03
N ALA A 63 21.27 -16.48 9.78
CA ALA A 63 21.97 -17.28 8.77
C ALA A 63 23.33 -16.68 8.39
N THR A 64 23.46 -15.35 8.42
CA THR A 64 24.68 -14.64 7.99
C THR A 64 25.60 -14.20 9.12
N GLY A 65 25.11 -14.13 10.36
CA GLY A 65 25.80 -13.49 11.49
C GLY A 65 25.77 -11.96 11.45
N LEU A 66 24.97 -11.36 10.55
CA LEU A 66 24.78 -9.92 10.46
C LEU A 66 23.92 -9.37 11.60
N GLN A 67 24.07 -8.08 11.90
CA GLN A 67 23.08 -7.35 12.67
C GLN A 67 21.89 -7.00 11.76
N GLU A 68 20.67 -6.98 12.31
CA GLU A 68 19.45 -6.70 11.53
C GLU A 68 19.52 -5.34 10.80
N ARG A 69 20.20 -4.34 11.39
CA ARG A 69 20.41 -3.01 10.79
C ARG A 69 21.25 -3.02 9.51
N ASP A 70 22.04 -4.06 9.28
CA ASP A 70 22.90 -4.20 8.11
C ASP A 70 22.16 -4.86 6.93
N ILE A 71 20.89 -5.25 7.14
CA ILE A 71 20.03 -5.87 6.12
C ILE A 71 19.02 -4.83 5.64
N GLY A 72 19.19 -4.38 4.40
CA GLY A 72 18.37 -3.37 3.77
C GLY A 72 17.09 -3.93 3.12
N TYR A 73 16.01 -3.16 3.19
CA TYR A 73 14.71 -3.46 2.57
C TYR A 73 13.96 -2.15 2.29
N ALA A 74 13.05 -2.16 1.30
CA ALA A 74 12.37 -0.94 0.86
C ALA A 74 11.09 -0.63 1.65
N GLY A 75 10.42 -1.65 2.18
CA GLY A 75 9.22 -1.52 2.99
C GLY A 75 8.79 -2.84 3.60
N LEU A 76 7.88 -2.77 4.58
CA LEU A 76 7.27 -3.96 5.17
C LEU A 76 6.24 -4.56 4.21
N LYS A 77 6.07 -5.87 4.28
CA LYS A 77 5.06 -6.65 3.54
C LYS A 77 4.23 -7.48 4.50
N ASP A 78 3.00 -7.75 4.09
CA ASP A 78 2.02 -8.53 4.84
C ASP A 78 2.56 -9.89 5.29
N LYS A 79 2.19 -10.30 6.51
CA LYS A 79 2.48 -11.64 7.03
C LYS A 79 1.60 -12.70 6.36
N ASN A 80 0.29 -12.45 6.33
CA ASN A 80 -0.73 -13.40 5.88
C ASN A 80 -0.89 -13.33 4.34
N ALA A 81 0.22 -13.48 3.63
CA ALA A 81 0.30 -13.30 2.18
C ALA A 81 1.51 -14.06 1.61
N THR A 82 1.49 -14.33 0.31
CA THR A 82 2.70 -14.70 -0.43
C THR A 82 3.30 -13.42 -1.01
N THR A 83 4.52 -13.07 -0.60
CA THR A 83 5.10 -11.78 -0.98
C THR A 83 6.50 -11.93 -1.55
N ILE A 84 6.76 -11.23 -2.65
CA ILE A 84 8.08 -11.08 -3.25
C ILE A 84 8.59 -9.68 -2.93
N GLN A 85 9.78 -9.59 -2.34
CA GLN A 85 10.42 -8.31 -2.00
C GLN A 85 11.94 -8.39 -2.18
N TYR A 86 12.58 -7.24 -2.35
CA TYR A 86 14.03 -7.16 -2.47
C TYR A 86 14.68 -6.91 -1.11
N ILE A 87 15.70 -7.71 -0.80
CA ILE A 87 16.55 -7.57 0.37
C ILE A 87 17.99 -7.30 -0.09
N SER A 88 18.70 -6.42 0.61
CA SER A 88 20.13 -6.21 0.39
C SER A 88 20.95 -6.59 1.62
N LEU A 89 22.09 -7.24 1.43
CA LEU A 89 23.07 -7.49 2.48
C LEU A 89 24.50 -7.36 1.91
N PRO A 90 25.54 -7.11 2.73
CA PRO A 90 26.89 -6.98 2.22
C PRO A 90 27.36 -8.26 1.54
N LYS A 91 27.88 -8.16 0.30
CA LYS A 91 28.22 -9.28 -0.58
C LYS A 91 29.10 -10.35 0.07
N LYS A 92 29.98 -9.95 1.00
CA LYS A 92 30.90 -10.87 1.69
C LYS A 92 30.21 -11.98 2.50
N TYR A 93 28.92 -11.81 2.86
CA TYR A 93 28.14 -12.78 3.64
C TYR A 93 27.32 -13.76 2.79
N GLU A 94 27.47 -13.73 1.46
CA GLU A 94 26.73 -14.60 0.55
C GLU A 94 27.01 -16.09 0.79
N LYS A 95 28.25 -16.44 1.15
CA LYS A 95 28.65 -17.83 1.42
C LYS A 95 27.96 -18.37 2.66
N GLU A 96 27.95 -17.59 3.74
CA GLU A 96 27.30 -17.92 5.01
C GLU A 96 25.79 -18.04 4.83
N LEU A 97 25.17 -17.11 4.07
CA LEU A 97 23.76 -17.18 3.72
C LEU A 97 23.42 -18.51 3.04
N ASN A 98 24.15 -18.85 1.97
CA ASN A 98 23.88 -20.07 1.18
C ASN A 98 24.08 -21.34 2.01
N LYS A 99 25.01 -21.33 2.96
CA LYS A 99 25.27 -22.47 3.85
C LYS A 99 24.18 -22.66 4.91
N ASN A 100 23.66 -21.58 5.47
CA ASN A 100 22.88 -21.62 6.72
C ASN A 100 21.37 -21.35 6.53
N LEU A 101 20.93 -20.82 5.38
CA LEU A 101 19.51 -20.57 5.13
C LEU A 101 18.80 -21.85 4.67
N THR A 102 18.09 -22.51 5.60
CA THR A 102 17.50 -23.86 5.37
C THR A 102 15.98 -23.93 5.47
N THR A 103 15.27 -22.80 5.50
CA THR A 103 13.81 -22.79 5.70
C THR A 103 13.03 -22.80 4.39
N GLU A 104 11.96 -23.60 4.32
CA GLU A 104 11.04 -23.67 3.17
C GLU A 104 10.12 -22.44 3.03
N LYS A 105 9.99 -21.61 4.09
CA LYS A 105 9.16 -20.39 4.03
C LYS A 105 9.80 -19.24 3.25
N ILE A 106 11.06 -19.40 2.83
CA ILE A 106 11.85 -18.39 2.12
C ILE A 106 12.43 -19.05 0.87
N GLU A 107 12.14 -18.47 -0.28
CA GLU A 107 12.73 -18.86 -1.55
C GLU A 107 13.47 -17.68 -2.16
N ILE A 108 14.73 -17.87 -2.53
CA ILE A 108 15.52 -16.88 -3.26
C ILE A 108 15.26 -17.09 -4.75
N LEU A 109 14.48 -16.20 -5.36
CA LEU A 109 14.11 -16.27 -6.77
C LEU A 109 15.25 -15.79 -7.68
N GLU A 110 15.90 -14.70 -7.29
CA GLU A 110 16.95 -14.06 -8.09
C GLU A 110 18.04 -13.49 -7.17
N ARG A 111 19.28 -13.47 -7.69
CA ARG A 111 20.43 -12.81 -7.08
C ARG A 111 21.02 -11.81 -8.06
N THR A 112 21.37 -10.63 -7.57
CA THR A 112 22.12 -9.62 -8.32
C THR A 112 22.95 -8.79 -7.35
N TYR A 113 23.64 -7.77 -7.83
CA TYR A 113 24.47 -6.91 -6.99
C TYR A 113 24.16 -5.43 -7.21
N ASN A 114 24.43 -4.64 -6.18
CA ASN A 114 24.30 -3.19 -6.25
C ASN A 114 25.43 -2.49 -5.50
N LYS A 115 25.73 -1.25 -5.90
CA LYS A 115 26.75 -0.41 -5.22
C LYS A 115 26.35 -0.02 -3.79
N ALA A 116 25.06 0.15 -3.54
CA ALA A 116 24.50 0.61 -2.27
C ALA A 116 23.39 -0.34 -1.77
N PRO A 117 23.11 -0.38 -0.45
CA PRO A 117 22.02 -1.16 0.08
C PRO A 117 20.66 -0.55 -0.30
N ILE A 118 19.63 -1.38 -0.22
CA ILE A 118 18.23 -0.94 -0.30
C ILE A 118 17.88 -0.21 1.00
N LYS A 119 17.19 0.92 0.91
CA LYS A 119 16.70 1.68 2.05
C LYS A 119 15.18 1.82 2.00
N ILE A 120 14.58 2.16 3.13
CA ILE A 120 13.15 2.46 3.23
C ILE A 120 12.75 3.48 2.16
N GLY A 121 11.70 3.17 1.39
CA GLY A 121 11.22 3.98 0.28
C GLY A 121 11.85 3.69 -1.08
N HIS A 122 12.84 2.79 -1.18
CA HIS A 122 13.47 2.41 -2.46
C HIS A 122 12.61 1.43 -3.29
N LEU A 123 11.30 1.64 -3.36
CA LEU A 123 10.38 0.92 -4.23
C LEU A 123 9.53 1.90 -5.05
N LYS A 124 9.22 1.54 -6.28
CA LYS A 124 8.27 2.28 -7.13
C LYS A 124 6.82 2.00 -6.70
N GLY A 125 6.56 0.77 -6.25
CA GLY A 125 5.23 0.33 -5.84
C GLY A 125 5.17 -1.17 -5.62
N ASN A 126 3.96 -1.70 -5.54
CA ASN A 126 3.72 -3.13 -5.41
C ASN A 126 2.69 -3.56 -6.45
N ARG A 127 2.94 -4.71 -7.07
CA ARG A 127 1.99 -5.42 -7.92
C ARG A 127 1.20 -6.39 -7.04
N PHE A 128 -0.11 -6.25 -7.05
CA PHE A 128 -1.01 -7.13 -6.30
C PHE A 128 -1.66 -8.14 -7.25
N SER A 129 -1.79 -9.38 -6.80
CA SER A 129 -2.72 -10.36 -7.35
C SER A 129 -3.58 -10.87 -6.20
N ILE A 130 -4.89 -10.77 -6.35
CA ILE A 130 -5.87 -11.05 -5.29
C ILE A 130 -6.90 -12.01 -5.85
N VAL A 131 -7.14 -13.10 -5.13
CA VAL A 131 -8.15 -14.09 -5.47
C VAL A 131 -9.41 -13.82 -4.66
N LEU A 132 -10.53 -13.62 -5.37
CA LEU A 132 -11.87 -13.53 -4.82
C LEU A 132 -12.60 -14.85 -5.09
N HIS A 133 -13.27 -15.39 -4.08
CA HIS A 133 -14.08 -16.60 -4.21
C HIS A 133 -15.57 -16.27 -4.17
N ASP A 134 -16.41 -17.30 -4.37
CA ASP A 134 -17.87 -17.23 -4.26
C ASP A 134 -18.49 -16.08 -5.05
N ILE A 135 -18.03 -15.92 -6.28
CA ILE A 135 -18.45 -14.87 -7.20
C ILE A 135 -19.35 -15.47 -8.29
N SER A 136 -20.54 -14.90 -8.48
CA SER A 136 -21.38 -15.30 -9.60
C SER A 136 -20.82 -14.82 -10.94
N GLU A 137 -21.19 -15.45 -12.04
CA GLU A 137 -20.74 -15.05 -13.38
C GLU A 137 -21.11 -13.59 -13.71
N ASN A 138 -22.30 -13.16 -13.29
CA ASN A 138 -22.78 -11.79 -13.47
C ASN A 138 -21.93 -10.78 -12.69
N GLU A 139 -21.58 -11.09 -11.44
CA GLU A 139 -20.69 -10.25 -10.64
C GLU A 139 -19.29 -10.21 -11.25
N ALA A 140 -18.75 -11.34 -11.70
CA ALA A 140 -17.44 -11.41 -12.35
C ALA A 140 -17.35 -10.55 -13.63
N LYS A 141 -18.40 -10.56 -14.46
CA LYS A 141 -18.52 -9.67 -15.63
C LYS A 141 -18.54 -8.19 -15.22
N PHE A 142 -19.24 -7.87 -14.14
CA PHE A 142 -19.27 -6.51 -13.60
C PHE A 142 -17.90 -6.05 -13.08
N PHE A 143 -17.19 -6.91 -12.32
CA PHE A 143 -15.83 -6.66 -11.87
C PHE A 143 -14.89 -6.36 -13.03
N THR A 144 -14.93 -7.20 -14.07
CA THR A 144 -14.10 -7.03 -15.27
C THR A 144 -14.36 -5.71 -15.96
N THR A 145 -15.63 -5.36 -16.16
CA THR A 145 -16.03 -4.08 -16.78
C THR A 145 -15.58 -2.88 -15.95
N THR A 146 -15.75 -2.94 -14.63
CA THR A 146 -15.36 -1.87 -13.71
C THR A 146 -13.85 -1.72 -13.62
N ALA A 147 -13.10 -2.83 -13.59
CA ALA A 147 -11.64 -2.81 -13.60
C ALA A 147 -11.08 -2.14 -14.85
N LYS A 148 -11.67 -2.39 -16.04
CA LYS A 148 -11.29 -1.69 -17.28
C LYS A 148 -11.49 -0.18 -17.18
N LYS A 149 -12.59 0.28 -16.57
CA LYS A 149 -12.82 1.71 -16.31
C LYS A 149 -11.77 2.29 -15.35
N MET A 150 -11.49 1.58 -14.26
CA MET A 150 -10.47 1.98 -13.28
C MET A 150 -9.05 2.08 -13.87
N GLN A 151 -8.74 1.32 -14.93
CA GLN A 151 -7.44 1.44 -15.62
C GLN A 151 -7.29 2.77 -16.36
N VAL A 152 -8.39 3.32 -16.89
CA VAL A 152 -8.39 4.59 -17.62
C VAL A 152 -8.55 5.77 -16.66
N ASP A 153 -9.53 5.68 -15.77
CA ASP A 153 -9.96 6.79 -14.93
C ASP A 153 -9.25 6.84 -13.56
N GLY A 154 -8.57 5.75 -13.19
CA GLY A 154 -7.92 5.57 -11.89
C GLY A 154 -8.87 5.17 -10.76
N ILE A 155 -8.45 5.38 -9.51
CA ILE A 155 -9.31 5.23 -8.32
C ILE A 155 -9.02 6.35 -7.33
N PRO A 156 -9.99 6.78 -6.51
CA PRO A 156 -9.72 7.72 -5.43
C PRO A 156 -8.72 7.12 -4.42
N ASN A 157 -7.59 7.79 -4.24
CA ASN A 157 -6.46 7.32 -3.43
C ASN A 157 -6.68 7.53 -1.91
N TYR A 158 -7.73 6.94 -1.35
CA TYR A 158 -8.02 7.04 0.08
C TYR A 158 -6.97 6.33 0.94
N TYR A 159 -6.66 6.90 2.11
CA TYR A 159 -6.00 6.15 3.18
C TYR A 159 -6.95 5.06 3.72
N GLY A 160 -6.46 3.82 3.79
CA GLY A 160 -7.18 2.66 4.32
C GLY A 160 -7.35 2.70 5.84
N TYR A 161 -8.19 1.81 6.39
CA TYR A 161 -8.51 1.76 7.81
C TYR A 161 -7.27 1.54 8.69
N GLN A 162 -6.30 0.75 8.21
CA GLN A 162 -5.03 0.49 8.89
C GLN A 162 -4.23 1.77 9.22
N ARG A 163 -4.43 2.86 8.46
CA ARG A 163 -3.80 4.16 8.73
C ARG A 163 -4.28 4.79 10.04
N PHE A 164 -5.45 4.39 10.54
CA PHE A 164 -6.10 4.98 11.70
C PHE A 164 -6.03 4.07 12.94
N GLY A 165 -5.22 3.02 12.90
CA GLY A 165 -5.06 2.04 13.99
C GLY A 165 -6.24 1.06 14.08
N GLU A 166 -6.11 0.06 14.96
CA GLU A 166 -7.13 -0.98 15.18
C GLU A 166 -8.48 -0.39 15.64
N ASP A 167 -8.43 0.66 16.46
CA ASP A 167 -9.61 1.32 16.98
C ASP A 167 -10.25 2.33 16.01
N SER A 168 -9.63 2.57 14.85
CA SER A 168 -10.00 3.60 13.88
C SER A 168 -10.17 5.02 14.47
N ARG A 169 -9.64 5.28 15.66
CA ARG A 169 -9.79 6.52 16.44
C ARG A 169 -8.47 7.22 16.70
N SER A 170 -7.35 6.67 16.22
CA SER A 170 -6.02 7.30 16.34
C SER A 170 -5.97 8.75 15.80
N TYR A 171 -6.82 9.09 14.82
CA TYR A 171 -6.92 10.45 14.29
C TYR A 171 -7.50 11.47 15.29
N MET A 172 -8.30 11.03 16.28
CA MET A 172 -8.89 11.92 17.30
C MET A 172 -7.82 12.40 18.27
N GLN A 173 -6.96 11.49 18.74
CA GLN A 173 -5.78 11.85 19.53
C GLN A 173 -4.82 12.74 18.70
N GLY A 174 -4.63 12.41 17.42
CA GLY A 174 -3.86 13.25 16.51
C GLY A 174 -4.42 14.68 16.36
N LYS A 175 -5.74 14.84 16.33
CA LYS A 175 -6.42 16.14 16.32
C LYS A 175 -6.13 16.91 17.61
N GLU A 176 -6.31 16.28 18.77
CA GLU A 176 -6.05 16.93 20.07
C GLU A 176 -4.61 17.43 20.15
N ILE A 177 -3.64 16.61 19.76
CA ILE A 177 -2.21 16.98 19.72
C ILE A 177 -1.98 18.18 18.79
N ALA A 178 -2.51 18.10 17.56
CA ALA A 178 -2.30 19.14 16.55
C ALA A 178 -2.88 20.50 16.94
N HIS A 179 -4.00 20.52 17.67
CA HIS A 179 -4.71 21.75 18.05
C HIS A 179 -4.36 22.27 19.45
N SER A 180 -3.86 21.43 20.35
CA SER A 180 -3.51 21.84 21.72
C SER A 180 -2.11 22.41 21.88
N GLY A 181 -1.24 22.26 20.88
CA GLY A 181 0.18 22.62 20.96
C GLY A 181 1.01 21.71 21.88
N LYS A 182 0.38 20.70 22.52
CA LYS A 182 1.08 19.72 23.36
C LYS A 182 1.89 18.77 22.47
N ARG A 183 3.19 18.61 22.77
CA ARG A 183 4.08 17.69 22.06
C ARG A 183 4.23 16.38 22.81
N LEU A 184 4.07 15.26 22.11
CA LEU A 184 4.48 13.95 22.62
C LEU A 184 5.92 13.69 22.16
N LYS A 185 6.77 13.07 22.99
CA LYS A 185 8.12 12.72 22.54
C LYS A 185 8.09 11.52 21.59
N GLY A 186 8.86 11.60 20.50
CA GLY A 186 9.22 10.45 19.67
C GLY A 186 8.28 10.16 18.49
N SER A 187 8.33 8.91 18.00
CA SER A 187 7.64 8.46 16.78
C SER A 187 6.11 8.43 16.91
N LYS A 188 5.58 8.31 18.14
CA LYS A 188 4.14 8.25 18.40
C LYS A 188 3.42 9.54 18.04
N GLU A 189 4.02 10.70 18.31
CA GLU A 189 3.46 12.01 17.93
C GLU A 189 3.26 12.09 16.42
N LYS A 190 4.34 11.82 15.67
CA LYS A 190 4.35 11.86 14.20
C LYS A 190 3.29 10.92 13.61
N LEU A 191 3.16 9.71 14.17
CA LEU A 191 2.16 8.75 13.73
C LEU A 191 0.73 9.27 13.94
N LEU A 192 0.40 9.78 15.14
CA LEU A 192 -0.94 10.26 15.48
C LEU A 192 -1.33 11.50 14.66
N VAL A 193 -0.42 12.48 14.55
CA VAL A 193 -0.63 13.67 13.71
C VAL A 193 -0.80 13.27 12.25
N SER A 194 0.01 12.33 11.77
CA SER A 194 -0.12 11.81 10.41
C SER A 194 -1.46 11.11 10.17
N ALA A 195 -2.01 10.40 11.16
CA ALA A 195 -3.34 9.80 11.07
C ALA A 195 -4.43 10.90 10.96
N TYR A 196 -4.30 11.99 11.71
CA TYR A 196 -5.23 13.14 11.59
C TYR A 196 -5.17 13.81 10.21
N GLN A 197 -3.97 14.03 9.67
CA GLN A 197 -3.80 14.54 8.30
C GLN A 197 -4.45 13.62 7.26
N SER A 198 -4.22 12.31 7.36
CA SER A 198 -4.86 11.30 6.50
C SER A 198 -6.38 11.33 6.58
N TYR A 199 -6.96 11.61 7.76
CA TYR A 199 -8.40 11.74 7.95
C TYR A 199 -8.95 12.98 7.23
N LEU A 200 -8.27 14.13 7.37
CA LEU A 200 -8.63 15.36 6.68
C LEU A 200 -8.53 15.20 5.16
N TYR A 201 -7.47 14.55 4.68
CA TYR A 201 -7.31 14.23 3.26
C TYR A 201 -8.45 13.35 2.74
N ASN A 202 -8.82 12.28 3.45
CA ASN A 202 -9.94 11.43 3.06
C ASN A 202 -11.27 12.22 3.01
N LYS A 203 -11.50 13.15 3.94
CA LYS A 203 -12.66 14.05 3.91
C LYS A 203 -12.67 14.94 2.66
N TRP A 204 -11.55 15.61 2.39
CA TRP A 204 -11.40 16.44 1.21
C TRP A 204 -11.60 15.65 -0.08
N LEU A 205 -10.96 14.48 -0.19
CA LEU A 205 -11.07 13.60 -1.36
C LEU A 205 -12.52 13.13 -1.56
N ALA A 206 -13.23 12.76 -0.49
CA ALA A 206 -14.63 12.40 -0.59
C ALA A 206 -15.50 13.54 -1.13
N SER A 207 -15.28 14.77 -0.67
CA SER A 207 -15.98 15.95 -1.20
C SER A 207 -15.62 16.20 -2.68
N ARG A 208 -14.34 16.06 -3.04
CA ARG A 208 -13.89 16.23 -4.44
C ARG A 208 -14.52 15.19 -5.37
N VAL A 209 -14.59 13.91 -4.94
CA VAL A 209 -15.23 12.84 -5.72
C VAL A 209 -16.72 13.14 -5.95
N LYS A 210 -17.44 13.61 -4.93
CA LYS A 210 -18.86 14.01 -5.08
C LYS A 210 -19.02 15.15 -6.08
N LEU A 211 -18.19 16.18 -5.96
CA LEU A 211 -18.21 17.34 -6.84
C LEU A 211 -17.93 16.92 -8.30
N SER A 212 -16.85 16.18 -8.54
CA SER A 212 -16.53 15.67 -9.88
C SER A 212 -17.65 14.80 -10.45
N ALA A 213 -18.26 13.92 -9.64
CA ALA A 213 -19.38 13.11 -10.10
C ALA A 213 -20.60 13.93 -10.53
N ILE A 214 -20.91 15.04 -9.86
CA ILE A 214 -22.00 15.94 -10.26
C ILE A 214 -21.65 16.67 -11.55
N ILE A 215 -20.44 17.19 -11.67
CA ILE A 215 -20.01 17.95 -12.85
C ILE A 215 -19.97 17.07 -14.09
N THR A 216 -19.36 15.88 -14.02
CA THR A 216 -19.21 15.00 -15.18
C THR A 216 -20.52 14.36 -15.66
N ARG A 217 -21.52 14.21 -14.78
CA ARG A 217 -22.80 13.52 -15.11
C ARG A 217 -23.93 14.45 -15.54
N ASN A 218 -23.74 15.77 -15.52
CA ASN A 218 -24.78 16.74 -15.81
C ASN A 218 -24.27 17.81 -16.76
N LYS A 219 -25.16 18.50 -17.47
CA LYS A 219 -24.78 19.72 -18.20
C LYS A 219 -24.32 20.79 -17.21
N VAL A 220 -23.45 21.70 -17.65
CA VAL A 220 -22.82 22.71 -16.78
C VAL A 220 -23.85 23.53 -15.99
N ASP A 221 -24.94 23.97 -16.62
CA ASP A 221 -26.01 24.73 -15.95
C ASP A 221 -26.75 23.93 -14.88
N GLU A 222 -27.00 22.64 -15.15
CA GLU A 222 -27.64 21.74 -14.19
C GLU A 222 -26.71 21.41 -13.03
N ALA A 223 -25.42 21.21 -13.30
CA ALA A 223 -24.40 21.00 -12.29
C ALA A 223 -24.26 22.23 -11.38
N ALA A 224 -24.25 23.45 -11.95
CA ALA A 224 -24.22 24.70 -11.19
C ALA A 224 -25.42 24.83 -10.24
N LYS A 225 -26.63 24.53 -10.72
CA LYS A 225 -27.83 24.50 -9.88
C LYS A 225 -27.74 23.46 -8.76
N LYS A 226 -27.32 22.22 -9.08
CA LYS A 226 -27.20 21.12 -8.09
C LYS A 226 -26.13 21.39 -7.03
N LEU A 227 -25.01 22.00 -7.43
CA LEU A 227 -23.90 22.37 -6.52
C LEU A 227 -24.17 23.68 -5.77
N GLN A 228 -25.13 24.48 -6.23
CA GLN A 228 -25.34 25.86 -5.79
C GLN A 228 -24.07 26.72 -5.98
N TYR A 229 -23.36 26.48 -7.09
CA TYR A 229 -22.11 27.17 -7.43
C TYR A 229 -22.37 28.17 -8.57
N PRO A 230 -21.60 29.28 -8.64
CA PRO A 230 -21.61 30.16 -9.80
C PRO A 230 -21.32 29.37 -11.09
N LEU A 231 -22.03 29.68 -12.16
CA LEU A 231 -21.88 28.98 -13.44
C LEU A 231 -20.44 29.00 -13.94
N GLU A 232 -19.78 30.16 -13.85
CA GLU A 232 -18.38 30.34 -14.25
C GLU A 232 -17.42 29.46 -13.44
N LEU A 233 -17.70 29.23 -12.15
CA LEU A 233 -16.90 28.32 -11.33
C LEU A 233 -17.05 26.87 -11.80
N VAL A 234 -18.27 26.45 -12.17
CA VAL A 234 -18.49 25.09 -12.67
C VAL A 234 -17.84 24.88 -14.04
N LYS A 235 -17.84 25.89 -14.92
CA LYS A 235 -17.13 25.83 -16.21
C LYS A 235 -15.62 25.61 -16.03
N VAL A 236 -15.01 26.23 -15.02
CA VAL A 236 -13.58 26.06 -14.70
C VAL A 236 -13.29 24.68 -14.08
N LEU A 237 -14.27 24.09 -13.39
CA LEU A 237 -14.12 22.82 -12.69
C LEU A 237 -14.42 21.59 -13.57
N ALA A 238 -15.08 21.77 -14.72
CA ALA A 238 -15.43 20.74 -15.70
C ALA A 238 -14.24 20.38 -16.59
#